data_AF-A0A0K8VH66-F1
#
_entry.id   AF-A0A0K8VH66-F1
#
_cell.length_a   1.000
_cell.length_b   1.000
_cell.length_c   1.000
_cell.angle_alpha   90.00
_cell.angle_beta   90.00
_cell.angle_gamma   90.00
#
_symmetry.space_group_name_H-M   'P 1'
#
loop_
_entity.id
_entity.type
_entity.pdbx_description
1 polymer ?
#
loop_
_entity_poly.entity_id
_entity_poly.type
_entity_poly.pdbx_seq_one_letter_code
_entity_poly.pdbx_strand_id
1 'polypeptide(L)'
;MDNNTVSHREEETSSLTKNNRQNKRKLPGNDSGPTGKKGRPSSDITANVKLPAHGYPLEHPFNKDGYRYILAEPDPHAPFRQEFDESSDWAGKPIPGWLYRTLVPNCVLLALHDRAPQLKISEDRLAVTGEKGYCMVRATHSVNRGRWYFEAVVEEMPEGAA
;
A
#
# COMPACT_ATOMS: atom_id res chain seq x y z
N MET A 1 8.84 19.96 53.98
CA MET A 1 7.83 19.32 54.84
C MET A 1 6.62 19.00 53.96
N ASP A 2 6.78 18.18 52.91
CA ASP A 2 6.99 16.70 52.90
C ASP A 2 5.66 16.02 53.26
N ASN A 3 4.99 15.16 52.48
CA ASN A 3 5.36 14.29 51.35
C ASN A 3 4.13 14.03 50.46
N ASN A 4 4.31 13.98 49.13
CA ASN A 4 3.31 13.46 48.19
C ASN A 4 3.76 12.07 47.72
N THR A 5 3.05 11.03 48.16
CA THR A 5 3.35 9.63 47.83
C THR A 5 2.94 9.32 46.40
N VAL A 6 3.93 8.98 45.57
CA VAL A 6 3.77 8.49 44.20
C VAL A 6 3.36 7.02 44.24
N SER A 7 2.17 6.69 43.71
CA SER A 7 1.81 5.30 43.39
C SER A 7 2.13 5.02 41.92
N HIS A 8 3.22 4.28 41.68
CA HIS A 8 3.53 3.70 40.39
C HIS A 8 2.48 2.64 40.01
N ARG A 9 1.88 2.77 38.82
CA ARG A 9 1.21 1.65 38.15
C ARG A 9 2.20 1.06 37.15
N GLU A 10 2.49 -0.22 37.31
CA GLU A 10 3.38 -1.01 36.47
C GLU A 10 2.78 -1.23 35.07
N GLU A 11 3.64 -1.19 34.06
CA GLU A 11 3.34 -1.51 32.66
C GLU A 11 3.14 -3.02 32.49
N GLU A 12 1.99 -3.43 31.99
CA GLU A 12 1.71 -4.83 31.64
C GLU A 12 2.22 -5.11 30.21
N THR A 13 3.40 -5.71 30.11
CA THR A 13 3.98 -6.19 28.85
C THR A 13 3.31 -7.50 28.43
N SER A 14 2.38 -7.46 27.47
CA SER A 14 1.89 -8.69 26.83
C SER A 14 2.80 -9.12 25.68
N SER A 15 3.66 -10.10 25.95
CA SER A 15 4.49 -10.80 24.97
C SER A 15 3.66 -11.70 24.06
N LEU A 16 3.65 -11.42 22.75
CA LEU A 16 3.17 -12.35 21.72
C LEU A 16 4.25 -12.53 20.65
N THR A 17 5.18 -13.44 20.92
CA THR A 17 6.09 -14.00 19.92
C THR A 17 5.46 -15.21 19.25
N LYS A 18 4.92 -15.04 18.03
CA LYS A 18 4.85 -16.15 17.06
C LYS A 18 5.29 -15.65 15.69
N ASN A 19 6.56 -15.93 15.41
CA ASN A 19 7.22 -15.84 14.11
C ASN A 19 6.38 -16.48 13.00
N ASN A 20 5.84 -15.68 12.09
CA ASN A 20 5.43 -16.18 10.78
C ASN A 20 6.66 -16.19 9.86
N ARG A 21 7.46 -17.26 9.98
CA ARG A 21 8.56 -17.55 9.04
C ARG A 21 7.94 -18.02 7.71
N GLN A 22 7.60 -17.07 6.83
CA GLN A 22 7.41 -17.38 5.42
C GLN A 22 8.68 -17.03 4.64
N ASN A 23 9.35 -18.12 4.23
CA ASN A 23 10.37 -18.26 3.20
C ASN A 23 11.64 -17.38 3.29
N LYS A 24 12.69 -17.99 3.85
CA LYS A 24 14.07 -17.72 3.40
C LYS A 24 14.11 -17.90 1.87
N ARG A 25 14.42 -16.86 1.12
CA ARG A 25 14.81 -17.00 -0.30
C ARG A 25 16.08 -17.84 -0.33
N LYS A 26 15.95 -19.13 -0.66
CA LYS A 26 17.10 -19.90 -1.14
C LYS A 26 17.42 -19.36 -2.53
N LEU A 27 18.51 -18.62 -2.64
CA LEU A 27 19.17 -18.37 -3.92
C LEU A 27 19.69 -19.73 -4.42
N PRO A 28 19.33 -20.21 -5.61
CA PRO A 28 20.04 -21.32 -6.22
C PRO A 28 21.47 -20.84 -6.49
N GLY A 29 22.43 -21.52 -5.88
CA GLY A 29 23.84 -21.28 -6.13
C GLY A 29 24.18 -21.64 -7.57
N ASN A 30 24.89 -20.75 -8.23
CA ASN A 30 25.74 -21.12 -9.35
C ASN A 30 27.11 -20.48 -9.09
N ASP A 31 28.13 -21.34 -9.04
CA ASP A 31 29.52 -21.00 -8.77
C ASP A 31 30.06 -20.01 -9.81
N SER A 32 30.56 -18.87 -9.33
CA SER A 32 31.75 -18.14 -9.82
C SER A 32 31.85 -16.80 -9.07
N GLY A 33 32.74 -16.72 -8.09
CA GLY A 33 33.28 -15.44 -7.64
C GLY A 33 34.56 -15.08 -8.40
N PRO A 34 35.23 -13.96 -8.10
CA PRO A 34 34.73 -12.62 -7.77
C PRO A 34 35.34 -11.57 -8.73
N THR A 35 34.82 -10.33 -8.77
CA THR A 35 35.61 -9.07 -8.93
C THR A 35 34.71 -7.83 -9.14
N GLY A 36 34.96 -6.79 -8.34
CA GLY A 36 34.99 -5.41 -8.82
C GLY A 36 33.67 -4.67 -9.07
N LYS A 37 33.29 -3.84 -8.09
CA LYS A 37 32.67 -2.51 -8.22
C LYS A 37 31.83 -2.24 -9.49
N LYS A 38 30.50 -2.38 -9.39
CA LYS A 38 29.52 -1.53 -10.07
C LYS A 38 28.11 -1.79 -9.52
N GLY A 39 27.49 -0.72 -9.01
CA GLY A 39 26.05 -0.56 -8.81
C GLY A 39 25.37 -1.57 -7.89
N ARG A 40 25.06 -1.16 -6.65
CA ARG A 40 23.83 -1.66 -6.01
C ARG A 40 22.70 -1.38 -7.01
N PRO A 41 21.91 -2.37 -7.44
CA PRO A 41 20.70 -2.06 -8.19
C PRO A 41 19.85 -1.17 -7.28
N SER A 42 19.43 -0.03 -7.81
CA SER A 42 18.39 0.81 -7.21
C SER A 42 17.30 -0.10 -6.65
N SER A 43 16.85 0.18 -5.43
CA SER A 43 15.78 -0.52 -4.73
C SER A 43 14.40 -0.43 -5.42
N ASP A 44 14.38 -0.13 -6.71
CA ASP A 44 13.24 -0.28 -7.60
C ASP A 44 13.09 -1.74 -8.00
N ILE A 45 12.65 -2.58 -7.05
CA ILE A 45 12.09 -3.90 -7.37
C ILE A 45 10.97 -3.79 -8.42
N THR A 46 10.39 -2.60 -8.58
CA THR A 46 9.40 -2.22 -9.59
C THR A 46 9.97 -2.11 -11.01
N ALA A 47 11.28 -1.96 -11.21
CA ALA A 47 11.85 -1.64 -12.53
C ALA A 47 11.89 -2.83 -13.51
N ASN A 48 11.70 -4.08 -13.06
CA ASN A 48 11.82 -5.28 -13.91
C ASN A 48 10.52 -6.03 -14.18
N VAL A 49 9.37 -5.52 -13.72
CA VAL A 49 8.05 -6.07 -14.07
C VAL A 49 7.34 -5.01 -14.91
N LYS A 50 6.97 -5.36 -16.15
CA LYS A 50 6.19 -4.46 -17.02
C LYS A 50 4.81 -4.27 -16.38
N LEU A 51 4.67 -3.21 -15.62
CA LEU A 51 3.41 -2.88 -14.96
C LEU A 51 2.39 -2.37 -15.98
N PRO A 52 1.10 -2.61 -15.74
CA PRO A 52 0.02 -1.88 -16.39
C PRO A 52 0.19 -0.36 -16.24
N ALA A 53 -0.42 0.42 -17.15
CA ALA A 53 -0.32 1.89 -17.17
C ALA A 53 -0.79 2.55 -15.87
N HIS A 54 -1.72 1.93 -15.14
CA HIS A 54 -2.21 2.41 -13.85
C HIS A 54 -1.28 2.09 -12.66
N GLY A 55 -0.13 1.43 -12.88
CA GLY A 55 0.90 1.16 -11.88
C GLY A 55 0.57 0.08 -10.84
N TYR A 56 -0.64 -0.49 -10.85
CA TYR A 56 -0.99 -1.60 -9.96
C TYR A 56 -0.45 -2.91 -10.55
N PRO A 57 0.14 -3.79 -9.73
CA PRO A 57 0.45 -5.14 -10.15
C PRO A 57 -0.84 -5.89 -10.49
N LEU A 58 -0.73 -6.93 -11.32
CA LEU A 58 -1.87 -7.79 -11.70
C LEU A 58 -2.56 -8.40 -10.47
N GLU A 59 -1.78 -8.76 -9.45
CA GLU A 59 -2.27 -9.27 -8.18
C GLU A 59 -2.03 -8.26 -7.05
N HIS A 60 -2.80 -7.16 -7.06
CA HIS A 60 -2.81 -6.21 -5.94
C HIS A 60 -3.83 -6.63 -4.86
N PRO A 61 -3.45 -6.70 -3.57
CA PRO A 61 -4.35 -7.09 -2.51
C PRO A 61 -5.43 -6.03 -2.23
N PHE A 62 -6.64 -6.50 -1.89
CA PHE A 62 -7.74 -5.65 -1.45
C PHE A 62 -7.64 -5.30 0.03
N ASN A 63 -8.19 -4.14 0.41
CA ASN A 63 -8.36 -3.74 1.80
C ASN A 63 -9.17 -4.80 2.57
N LYS A 64 -8.64 -5.29 3.69
CA LYS A 64 -9.29 -6.28 4.55
C LYS A 64 -8.71 -6.25 5.97
N ASP A 65 -9.47 -6.77 6.94
CA ASP A 65 -9.02 -6.97 8.34
C ASP A 65 -8.46 -5.70 9.01
N GLY A 66 -8.99 -4.52 8.65
CA GLY A 66 -8.51 -3.22 9.14
C GLY A 66 -7.23 -2.71 8.48
N TYR A 67 -6.66 -3.46 7.53
CA TYR A 67 -5.47 -3.06 6.78
C TYR A 67 -5.85 -2.40 5.45
N ARG A 68 -5.06 -1.36 5.09
CA ARG A 68 -5.17 -0.65 3.82
C ARG A 68 -3.98 -0.94 2.94
N TYR A 69 -4.23 -1.39 1.71
CA TYR A 69 -3.21 -1.70 0.71
C TYR A 69 -3.22 -0.64 -0.37
N ILE A 70 -2.47 0.42 -0.14
CA ILE A 70 -2.35 1.55 -1.06
C ILE A 70 -1.07 1.43 -1.88
N LEU A 71 -1.09 1.88 -3.13
CA LEU A 71 0.16 2.13 -3.84
C LEU A 71 0.87 3.32 -3.23
N ALA A 72 2.18 3.21 -3.12
CA ALA A 72 3.05 4.25 -2.60
C ALA A 72 4.16 4.55 -3.60
N GLU A 73 4.55 5.81 -3.68
CA GLU A 73 5.69 6.28 -4.45
C GLU A 73 6.71 6.98 -3.52
N PRO A 74 8.01 6.92 -3.83
CA PRO A 74 9.02 7.73 -3.15
C PRO A 74 8.59 9.20 -3.06
N ASP A 75 8.64 9.79 -1.87
CA ASP A 75 8.42 11.22 -1.74
C ASP A 75 9.69 11.98 -2.17
N PRO A 76 9.65 12.81 -3.23
CA PRO A 76 10.79 13.61 -3.67
C PRO A 76 11.26 14.64 -2.64
N HIS A 77 10.40 15.00 -1.69
CA HIS A 77 10.72 15.97 -0.63
C HIS A 77 11.09 15.28 0.69
N ALA A 78 11.20 13.95 0.72
CA ALA A 78 11.62 13.24 1.92
C ALA A 78 13.06 13.65 2.29
N PRO A 79 13.27 14.21 3.50
CA PRO A 79 14.61 14.54 3.96
C PRO A 79 15.40 13.25 4.23
N PHE A 80 16.72 13.28 4.10
CA PHE A 80 17.60 12.18 4.47
C PHE A 80 17.37 10.84 3.75
N ARG A 81 16.81 10.89 2.53
CA ARG A 81 16.53 9.68 1.74
C ARG A 81 17.79 8.87 1.46
N GLN A 82 18.87 9.54 1.08
CA GLN A 82 20.13 8.88 0.73
C GLN A 82 20.73 8.17 1.95
N GLU A 83 20.74 8.83 3.10
CA GLU A 83 21.26 8.31 4.36
C GLU A 83 20.44 7.11 4.86
N PHE A 84 19.13 7.13 4.64
CA PHE A 84 18.26 5.97 4.93
C PHE A 84 18.60 4.77 4.05
N ASP A 85 18.73 4.97 2.73
CA ASP A 85 19.02 3.91 1.77
C ASP A 85 20.43 3.32 1.97
N GLU A 86 21.38 4.11 2.48
CA GLU A 86 22.76 3.67 2.76
C GLU A 86 22.94 2.99 4.12
N SER A 87 22.02 3.22 5.08
CA SER A 87 22.10 2.68 6.43
C SER A 87 21.59 1.24 6.53
N SER A 88 22.43 0.35 7.08
CA SER A 88 22.06 -1.04 7.39
C SER A 88 21.12 -1.16 8.60
N ASP A 89 21.01 -0.12 9.42
CA ASP A 89 20.27 -0.16 10.69
C ASP A 89 18.76 -0.22 10.49
N TRP A 90 18.29 0.05 9.28
CA TRP A 90 16.87 0.02 8.89
C TRP A 90 16.45 -1.29 8.23
N ALA A 91 17.38 -2.24 8.05
CA ALA A 91 17.07 -3.54 7.48
C ALA A 91 16.06 -4.31 8.36
N GLY A 92 14.90 -4.63 7.77
CA GLY A 92 13.83 -5.38 8.44
C GLY A 92 12.94 -4.58 9.40
N LYS A 93 13.19 -3.28 9.56
CA LYS A 93 12.29 -2.38 10.30
C LYS A 93 11.15 -1.92 9.38
N PRO A 94 9.96 -1.56 9.94
CA PRO A 94 8.91 -0.91 9.17
C PRO A 94 9.43 0.36 8.49
N ILE A 95 9.10 0.53 7.21
CA ILE A 95 9.53 1.70 6.44
C ILE A 95 8.89 2.95 7.06
N PRO A 96 9.68 3.98 7.40
CA PRO A 96 9.14 5.24 7.88
C PRO A 96 8.16 5.86 6.88
N GLY A 97 6.97 6.25 7.38
CA GLY A 97 5.90 6.78 6.53
C GLY A 97 6.22 8.11 5.83
N TRP A 98 7.24 8.84 6.26
CA TRP A 98 7.65 10.11 5.65
C TRP A 98 8.55 9.94 4.41
N LEU A 99 9.02 8.72 4.11
CA LEU A 99 9.83 8.44 2.91
C LEU A 99 8.99 8.25 1.64
N TYR A 100 7.70 7.96 1.83
CA TYR A 100 6.77 7.59 0.79
C TYR A 100 5.47 8.34 0.96
N ARG A 101 4.81 8.63 -0.16
CA ARG A 101 3.45 9.14 -0.17
C ARG A 101 2.53 8.18 -0.91
N THR A 102 1.25 8.29 -0.64
CA THR A 102 0.24 7.57 -1.41
C THR A 102 0.28 8.02 -2.86
N LEU A 103 0.31 7.08 -3.79
CA LEU A 103 0.13 7.35 -5.20
C LEU A 103 -1.33 7.75 -5.45
N VAL A 104 -1.56 9.03 -5.75
CA VAL A 104 -2.88 9.56 -6.09
C VAL A 104 -2.87 9.98 -7.56
N PRO A 105 -3.75 9.40 -8.40
CA PRO A 105 -3.85 9.82 -9.81
C PRO A 105 -4.26 11.30 -9.93
N ASN A 106 -3.87 11.96 -11.02
CA ASN A 106 -4.23 13.36 -11.27
C ASN A 106 -5.74 13.61 -11.45
N CYS A 107 -6.51 12.56 -11.70
CA CYS A 107 -7.95 12.60 -11.85
C CYS A 107 -8.62 11.73 -10.76
N VAL A 108 -9.85 12.08 -10.40
CA VAL A 108 -10.68 11.24 -9.52
C VAL A 108 -11.14 10.01 -10.30
N LEU A 109 -10.62 8.84 -9.92
CA LEU A 109 -10.96 7.54 -10.50
C LEU A 109 -11.53 6.59 -9.45
N LEU A 110 -12.14 5.48 -9.88
CA LEU A 110 -12.50 4.37 -8.99
C LEU A 110 -11.24 3.65 -8.48
N ALA A 111 -11.18 3.37 -7.18
CA ALA A 111 -10.01 2.78 -6.53
C ALA A 111 -9.95 1.26 -6.75
N LEU A 112 -8.81 0.78 -7.26
CA LEU A 112 -8.60 -0.65 -7.52
C LEU A 112 -8.41 -1.48 -6.25
N HIS A 113 -7.82 -0.89 -5.20
CA HIS A 113 -7.56 -1.55 -3.91
C HIS A 113 -8.76 -1.54 -2.96
N ASP A 114 -9.76 -0.71 -3.25
CA ASP A 114 -10.86 -0.39 -2.34
C ASP A 114 -12.22 -0.68 -2.97
N ARG A 115 -12.36 -1.94 -3.36
CA ARG A 115 -13.54 -2.51 -4.02
C ARG A 115 -13.75 -3.94 -3.57
N ALA A 116 -14.99 -4.41 -3.67
CA ALA A 116 -15.27 -5.83 -3.55
C ALA A 116 -14.52 -6.62 -4.66
N PRO A 117 -13.89 -7.77 -4.34
CA PRO A 117 -13.08 -8.54 -5.31
C PRO A 117 -13.83 -8.95 -6.58
N GLN A 118 -15.15 -9.21 -6.46
CA GLN A 118 -16.03 -9.64 -7.54
C GLN A 118 -16.45 -8.51 -8.50
N LEU A 119 -16.21 -7.24 -8.16
CA LEU A 119 -16.53 -6.13 -9.06
C LEU A 119 -15.57 -6.12 -10.26
N LYS A 120 -16.05 -5.66 -11.42
CA LYS A 120 -15.23 -5.41 -12.60
C LYS A 120 -15.21 -3.91 -12.84
N ILE A 121 -14.01 -3.34 -12.94
CA ILE A 121 -13.81 -1.92 -13.23
C ILE A 121 -13.30 -1.82 -14.67
N SER A 122 -13.82 -0.88 -15.43
CA SER A 122 -13.35 -0.58 -16.79
C SER A 122 -11.88 -0.13 -16.78
N GLU A 123 -11.19 -0.24 -17.92
CA GLU A 123 -9.77 0.10 -17.99
C GLU A 123 -9.48 1.59 -17.70
N ASP A 124 -10.41 2.48 -18.08
CA ASP A 124 -10.36 3.91 -17.79
C ASP A 124 -10.71 4.26 -16.32
N ARG A 125 -11.19 3.26 -15.55
CA ARG A 125 -11.56 3.35 -14.14
C ARG A 125 -12.69 4.33 -13.83
N LEU A 126 -13.60 4.51 -14.78
CA LEU A 126 -14.77 5.37 -14.62
C LEU A 126 -16.09 4.59 -14.52
N ALA A 127 -16.13 3.35 -15.01
CA ALA A 127 -17.29 2.47 -14.91
C ALA A 127 -17.01 1.26 -14.02
N VAL A 128 -18.06 0.76 -13.38
CA VAL A 128 -18.02 -0.46 -12.56
C VAL A 128 -19.25 -1.30 -12.82
N THR A 129 -19.05 -2.61 -12.96
CA THR A 129 -20.12 -3.60 -13.08
C THR A 129 -19.94 -4.71 -12.04
N GLY A 130 -21.05 -5.36 -11.69
CA GLY A 130 -21.10 -6.46 -10.74
C GLY A 130 -22.13 -7.49 -11.16
N GLU A 131 -21.92 -8.74 -10.75
CA GLU A 131 -22.80 -9.85 -11.14
C GLU A 131 -23.71 -10.33 -10.01
N LYS A 132 -23.19 -10.36 -8.77
CA LYS A 132 -23.85 -11.04 -7.64
C LYS A 132 -23.92 -10.16 -6.41
N GLY A 133 -25.16 -9.83 -6.04
CA GLY A 133 -25.48 -9.13 -4.80
C GLY A 133 -24.89 -7.72 -4.71
N TYR A 134 -25.25 -7.04 -3.63
CA TYR A 134 -24.80 -5.69 -3.37
C TYR A 134 -23.32 -5.65 -2.98
N CYS A 135 -22.58 -4.78 -3.65
CA CYS A 135 -21.14 -4.59 -3.48
C CYS A 135 -20.81 -3.11 -3.50
N MET A 136 -19.60 -2.75 -3.04
CA MET A 136 -19.15 -1.36 -2.99
C MET A 136 -17.76 -1.19 -3.59
N VAL A 137 -17.56 -0.04 -4.22
CA VAL A 137 -16.26 0.52 -4.63
C VAL A 137 -16.18 1.96 -4.14
N ARG A 138 -14.99 2.42 -3.75
CA ARG A 138 -14.73 3.81 -3.37
C ARG A 138 -13.90 4.53 -4.43
N ALA A 139 -13.97 5.86 -4.43
CA ALA A 139 -13.10 6.70 -5.24
C ALA A 139 -11.67 6.75 -4.67
N THR A 140 -10.72 7.12 -5.52
CA THR A 140 -9.31 7.33 -5.16
C THR A 140 -9.06 8.50 -4.20
N HIS A 141 -9.97 9.47 -4.18
CA HIS A 141 -9.83 10.69 -3.41
C HIS A 141 -10.78 10.69 -2.20
N SER A 142 -10.35 11.33 -1.13
CA SER A 142 -11.15 11.54 0.08
C SER A 142 -11.34 13.03 0.31
N VAL A 143 -12.53 13.41 0.77
CA VAL A 143 -12.83 14.79 1.14
C VAL A 143 -12.85 14.90 2.67
N ASN A 144 -12.03 15.80 3.21
CA ASN A 144 -11.97 16.05 4.66
C ASN A 144 -12.72 17.33 5.06
N ARG A 145 -12.78 18.33 4.17
CA ARG A 145 -13.33 19.66 4.44
C ARG A 145 -13.82 20.34 3.16
N GLY A 146 -14.69 21.34 3.31
CA GLY A 146 -15.22 22.14 2.20
C GLY A 146 -16.55 21.63 1.65
N ARG A 147 -16.95 22.18 0.49
CA ARG A 147 -18.14 21.79 -0.26
C ARG A 147 -17.67 21.15 -1.57
N TRP A 148 -18.21 19.99 -1.88
CA TRP A 148 -17.83 19.20 -3.04
C TRP A 148 -19.08 18.62 -3.69
N TYR A 149 -18.96 18.25 -4.96
CA TYR A 149 -20.03 17.71 -5.76
C TYR A 149 -19.45 16.69 -6.73
N PHE A 150 -20.21 15.64 -7.01
CA PHE A 150 -19.90 14.66 -8.02
C PHE A 150 -21.21 14.14 -8.62
N GLU A 151 -21.10 13.57 -9.81
CA GLU A 151 -22.22 12.95 -10.52
C GLU A 151 -21.89 11.48 -10.77
N ALA A 152 -22.93 10.65 -10.86
CA ALA A 152 -22.84 9.28 -11.30
C ALA A 152 -23.84 9.08 -12.44
N VAL A 153 -23.38 8.50 -13.55
CA VAL A 153 -24.21 8.18 -14.69
C VAL A 153 -24.48 6.68 -14.66
N VAL A 154 -25.75 6.30 -14.77
CA VAL A 154 -26.15 4.90 -14.92
C VAL A 154 -26.14 4.59 -16.41
N GLU A 155 -25.15 3.84 -16.87
CA GLU A 155 -25.02 3.47 -18.28
C GLU A 155 -25.95 2.31 -18.66
N GLU A 156 -26.07 1.30 -17.80
CA GLU A 156 -26.92 0.13 -18.00
C GLU A 156 -27.72 -0.18 -16.74
N MET A 157 -29.01 -0.50 -16.91
CA MET A 157 -29.89 -0.92 -15.82
C MET A 157 -30.81 -2.08 -16.27
N PRO A 158 -30.30 -3.32 -16.30
CA PRO A 158 -31.10 -4.49 -16.64
C PRO A 158 -32.24 -4.76 -15.64
N GLU A 159 -33.23 -5.54 -16.06
CA GLU A 159 -34.31 -5.98 -15.19
C GLU A 159 -33.76 -6.83 -14.02
N GLY A 160 -34.13 -6.49 -12.78
CA GLY A 160 -33.62 -7.15 -11.57
C GLY A 160 -32.28 -6.63 -11.06
N ALA A 161 -31.78 -5.48 -11.56
CA ALA A 161 -30.56 -4.84 -11.06
C ALA A 161 -30.70 -4.12 -9.71
N ALA A 162 -31.91 -4.11 -9.12
CA ALA A 162 -32.24 -3.50 -7.83
C ALA A 162 -32.81 -4.54 -6.84
#